data_AF-A0A8S0G350-F1
#
_entry.id   AF-A0A8S0G350-F1
#
_cell.length_a   1.000
_cell.length_b   1.000
_cell.length_c   1.000
_cell.angle_alpha   90.00
_cell.angle_beta   90.00
_cell.angle_gamma   90.00
#
_symmetry.space_group_name_H-M   'P 1'
#
loop_
_entity.id
_entity.type
_entity.pdbx_description
1 polymer ?
#
loop_
_entity_poly.entity_id
_entity_poly.type
_entity_poly.pdbx_seq_one_letter_code
_entity_poly.pdbx_strand_id
1 'polypeptide(L)'
;MLRIPRRAEVSAKVEPEARVLAMLKNRLPFAVPDWRVANAELVAYPMLEDSTAMVIQPGSSTPDWVVPQDSEVFAESFATALAALHAVPISAAVDAGMLIRTPTQARQKVADDVDRVRREFVVNDKRLHRCGSAGSTTIRRGQISPWWCMAISTWAMCSSTTRSASAG
;
A
#
# COMPACT_ATOMS: atom_id res chain seq x y z
N MET A 1 -2.88 -19.06 -11.61
CA MET A 1 -3.73 -17.85 -11.54
C MET A 1 -3.82 -17.20 -12.91
N LEU A 2 -5.02 -16.72 -13.26
CA LEU A 2 -5.32 -16.03 -14.51
C LEU A 2 -5.99 -14.69 -14.20
N ARG A 3 -5.51 -13.61 -14.82
CA ARG A 3 -6.13 -12.27 -14.77
C ARG A 3 -6.45 -11.86 -16.20
N ILE A 4 -7.72 -11.57 -16.48
CA ILE A 4 -8.20 -11.10 -17.79
C ILE A 4 -8.52 -9.60 -17.65
N PRO A 5 -7.71 -8.69 -18.23
CA PRO A 5 -8.02 -7.26 -18.23
C PRO A 5 -9.35 -6.98 -18.94
N ARG A 6 -10.25 -6.23 -18.28
CA ARG A 6 -11.60 -5.96 -18.82
C ARG A 6 -11.73 -4.65 -19.58
N ARG A 7 -10.71 -3.78 -19.52
CA ARG A 7 -10.70 -2.43 -20.13
C ARG A 7 -9.28 -2.03 -20.52
N ALA A 8 -9.15 -1.21 -21.55
CA ALA A 8 -7.86 -0.81 -22.12
C ALA A 8 -6.95 -0.10 -21.10
N GLU A 9 -7.51 0.72 -20.21
CA GLU A 9 -6.74 1.43 -19.18
C GLU A 9 -6.13 0.49 -18.13
N VAL A 10 -6.70 -0.71 -17.96
CA VAL A 10 -6.15 -1.75 -17.10
C VAL A 10 -5.05 -2.51 -17.85
N SER A 11 -5.25 -2.82 -19.12
CA SER A 11 -4.24 -3.45 -19.98
C SER A 11 -2.97 -2.62 -20.07
N ALA A 12 -3.08 -1.29 -20.13
CA ALA A 12 -1.94 -0.37 -20.14
C ALA A 12 -1.06 -0.44 -18.87
N LYS A 13 -1.58 -0.98 -17.76
CA LYS A 13 -0.84 -1.14 -16.49
C LYS A 13 -0.13 -2.48 -16.35
N VAL A 14 -0.45 -3.45 -17.22
CA VAL A 14 0.10 -4.81 -17.16
C VAL A 14 1.61 -4.80 -17.31
N GLU A 15 2.12 -4.15 -18.35
CA GLU A 15 3.56 -4.15 -18.65
C GLU A 15 4.39 -3.42 -17.56
N PRO A 16 3.97 -2.24 -17.05
CA PRO A 16 4.59 -1.65 -15.86
C PRO A 16 4.59 -2.55 -14.62
N GLU A 17 3.48 -3.20 -14.29
CA GLU A 17 3.39 -4.11 -13.13
C GLU A 17 4.32 -5.33 -13.32
N ALA A 18 4.36 -5.89 -14.53
CA ALA A 18 5.23 -7.02 -14.87
C ALA A 18 6.72 -6.69 -14.68
N ARG A 19 7.16 -5.50 -15.13
CA ARG A 19 8.56 -5.06 -14.94
C ARG A 19 8.92 -4.94 -13.46
N VAL A 20 8.02 -4.39 -12.64
CA VAL A 20 8.24 -4.27 -11.19
C VAL A 20 8.31 -5.65 -10.55
N LEU A 21 7.40 -6.57 -10.88
CA LEU A 21 7.41 -7.94 -10.34
C LEU A 21 8.67 -8.71 -10.73
N ALA A 22 9.10 -8.60 -11.99
CA ALA A 22 10.35 -9.20 -12.46
C ALA A 22 11.58 -8.64 -11.72
N MET A 23 11.58 -7.33 -11.43
CA MET A 23 12.62 -6.70 -10.61
C MET A 23 12.58 -7.24 -9.16
N LEU A 24 11.41 -7.45 -8.57
CA LEU A 24 11.33 -7.90 -7.17
C LEU A 24 11.63 -9.40 -6.97
N LYS A 25 11.37 -10.25 -7.96
CA LYS A 25 11.39 -11.73 -7.87
C LYS A 25 12.58 -12.35 -7.12
N ASN A 26 13.79 -11.84 -7.33
CA ASN A 26 15.02 -12.40 -6.75
C ASN A 26 15.63 -11.49 -5.66
N ARG A 27 14.86 -10.55 -5.11
CA ARG A 27 15.33 -9.54 -4.15
C ARG A 27 14.62 -9.58 -2.81
N LEU A 28 13.60 -10.44 -2.66
CA LEU A 28 12.73 -10.47 -1.49
C LEU A 28 12.80 -11.84 -0.80
N PRO A 29 12.63 -11.88 0.54
CA PRO A 29 12.60 -13.11 1.31
C PRO A 29 11.24 -13.84 1.22
N PHE A 30 10.35 -13.39 0.34
CA PHE A 30 9.01 -13.95 0.13
C PHE A 30 8.68 -13.98 -1.36
N ALA A 31 7.75 -14.86 -1.73
CA ALA A 31 7.36 -15.04 -3.11
C ALA A 31 6.50 -13.87 -3.63
N VAL A 32 6.80 -13.43 -4.85
CA VAL A 32 5.96 -12.52 -5.63
C VAL A 32 5.43 -13.23 -6.87
N PRO A 33 4.28 -12.80 -7.44
CA PRO A 33 3.75 -13.38 -8.67
C PRO A 33 4.78 -13.36 -9.81
N ASP A 34 5.14 -14.56 -10.29
CA ASP A 34 6.01 -14.73 -11.46
C ASP A 34 5.17 -14.78 -12.75
N TRP A 35 4.93 -13.62 -13.34
CA TRP A 35 4.12 -13.49 -14.55
C TRP A 35 4.84 -14.10 -15.75
N ARG A 36 4.41 -15.30 -16.13
CA ARG A 36 4.91 -16.02 -17.31
C ARG A 36 4.21 -15.58 -18.59
N VAL A 37 2.98 -15.09 -18.45
CA VAL A 37 2.23 -14.42 -19.52
C VAL A 37 1.83 -13.05 -18.99
N ALA A 38 2.12 -11.99 -19.73
CA ALA A 38 1.78 -10.62 -19.36
C ALA A 38 1.55 -9.76 -20.61
N ASN A 39 0.33 -9.79 -21.15
CA ASN A 39 -0.07 -8.97 -22.29
C ASN A 39 -1.45 -8.33 -22.05
N ALA A 40 -1.92 -7.56 -23.03
CA ALA A 40 -3.14 -6.77 -22.91
C ALA A 40 -4.42 -7.61 -22.72
N GLU A 41 -4.40 -8.88 -23.11
CA GLU A 41 -5.54 -9.79 -23.10
C GLU A 41 -5.48 -10.78 -21.93
N LEU A 42 -4.28 -11.16 -21.49
CA LEU A 42 -4.07 -12.17 -20.47
C LEU A 42 -2.80 -11.91 -19.65
N VAL A 43 -2.95 -12.09 -18.34
CA VAL A 43 -1.85 -12.28 -17.40
C VAL A 43 -1.99 -13.64 -16.73
N ALA A 44 -0.92 -14.43 -16.70
CA ALA A 44 -0.91 -15.75 -16.10
C ALA A 44 0.38 -16.02 -15.30
N TYR A 45 0.22 -16.62 -14.13
CA TYR A 45 1.32 -16.99 -13.24
C TYR A 45 0.95 -18.20 -12.36
N PRO A 46 1.93 -18.99 -11.88
CA PRO A 46 1.71 -20.03 -10.89
C PRO A 46 1.02 -19.47 -9.63
N MET A 47 0.14 -20.25 -9.00
CA MET A 47 -0.44 -19.85 -7.72
C MET A 47 0.68 -19.76 -6.66
N LEU A 48 0.61 -18.76 -5.78
CA LEU A 48 1.48 -18.71 -4.60
C LEU A 48 0.97 -19.73 -3.58
N GLU A 49 1.87 -20.44 -2.91
CA GLU A 49 1.52 -21.58 -2.05
C GLU A 49 0.97 -21.13 -0.69
N ASP A 50 1.36 -19.94 -0.22
CA ASP A 50 0.97 -19.43 1.10
C ASP A 50 -0.48 -18.94 1.13
N SER A 51 -1.12 -19.14 2.29
CA SER A 51 -2.47 -18.63 2.54
C SER A 51 -2.47 -17.12 2.79
N THR A 52 -3.60 -16.48 2.50
CA THR A 52 -3.80 -15.06 2.80
C THR A 52 -4.02 -14.84 4.30
N ALA A 53 -3.38 -13.82 4.88
CA ALA A 53 -3.58 -13.46 6.28
C ALA A 53 -5.01 -13.00 6.62
N MET A 54 -5.75 -12.52 5.63
CA MET A 54 -7.10 -11.97 5.77
C MET A 54 -7.89 -12.16 4.48
N VAL A 55 -9.19 -12.43 4.60
CA VAL A 55 -10.13 -12.54 3.48
C VAL A 55 -11.27 -11.54 3.69
N ILE A 56 -11.67 -10.84 2.62
CA ILE A 56 -12.85 -9.98 2.63
C ILE A 56 -13.90 -10.61 1.73
N GLN A 57 -14.97 -11.14 2.33
CA GLN A 57 -16.06 -11.75 1.57
C GLN A 57 -16.82 -10.69 0.76
N PRO A 58 -17.30 -11.01 -0.46
CA PRO A 58 -18.18 -10.13 -1.20
C PRO A 58 -19.40 -9.72 -0.37
N GLY A 59 -19.66 -8.42 -0.27
CA GLY A 59 -20.79 -7.88 0.50
C GLY A 59 -20.54 -7.75 2.01
N SER A 60 -19.41 -8.21 2.53
CA SER A 60 -19.04 -8.01 3.93
C SER A 60 -18.35 -6.65 4.13
N SER A 61 -18.66 -5.98 5.24
CA SER A 61 -17.92 -4.81 5.74
C SER A 61 -16.82 -5.19 6.74
N THR A 62 -16.77 -6.45 7.17
CA THR A 62 -15.78 -6.95 8.14
C THR A 62 -14.90 -8.02 7.53
N PRO A 63 -13.58 -7.94 7.71
CA PRO A 63 -12.67 -8.97 7.25
C PRO A 63 -12.69 -10.22 8.13
N ASP A 64 -12.51 -11.38 7.50
CA ASP A 64 -12.22 -12.65 8.17
C ASP A 64 -10.69 -12.77 8.34
N TRP A 65 -10.24 -12.82 9.58
CA TRP A 65 -8.82 -12.95 9.91
C TRP A 65 -8.42 -14.43 9.97
N VAL A 66 -7.47 -14.82 9.13
CA VAL A 66 -6.88 -16.16 9.14
C VAL A 66 -5.73 -16.20 10.16
N VAL A 67 -4.97 -15.11 10.25
CA VAL A 67 -3.90 -14.91 11.23
C VAL A 67 -4.44 -14.06 12.39
N PRO A 68 -4.18 -14.44 13.67
CA PRO A 68 -4.54 -13.61 14.81
C PRO A 68 -3.92 -12.21 14.72
N GLN A 69 -4.71 -11.17 14.98
CA GLN A 69 -4.29 -9.78 14.83
C GLN A 69 -3.21 -9.36 15.83
N ASP A 70 -3.13 -10.05 16.96
CA ASP A 70 -2.13 -9.87 18.02
C ASP A 70 -0.95 -10.84 17.91
N SER A 71 -0.81 -11.55 16.77
CA SER A 71 0.30 -12.47 16.54
C SER A 71 1.64 -11.72 16.40
N GLU A 72 2.51 -11.86 17.39
CA GLU A 72 3.88 -11.33 17.35
C GLU A 72 4.70 -11.94 16.21
N VAL A 73 4.57 -13.26 15.97
CA VAL A 73 5.25 -13.95 14.86
C VAL A 73 4.87 -13.37 13.49
N PHE A 74 3.59 -13.02 13.31
CA PHE A 74 3.15 -12.35 12.09
C PHE A 74 3.73 -10.93 12.01
N ALA A 75 3.73 -10.18 13.11
CA ALA A 75 4.30 -8.84 13.14
C ALA A 75 5.80 -8.83 12.79
N GLU A 76 6.58 -9.79 13.31
CA GLU A 76 8.01 -9.93 13.04
C GLU A 76 8.30 -10.33 11.58
N SER A 77 7.58 -11.33 11.06
CA SER A 77 7.74 -11.76 9.65
C SER A 77 7.30 -10.67 8.67
N PHE A 78 6.22 -9.96 8.96
CA PHE A 78 5.76 -8.82 8.17
C PHE A 78 6.75 -7.65 8.21
N ALA A 79 7.31 -7.33 9.38
CA ALA A 79 8.34 -6.29 9.51
C ALA A 79 9.59 -6.65 8.71
N THR A 80 10.01 -7.91 8.74
CA THR A 80 11.15 -8.41 7.95
C THR A 80 10.89 -8.28 6.44
N ALA A 81 9.69 -8.66 5.99
CA ALA A 81 9.27 -8.52 4.59
C ALA A 81 9.28 -7.05 4.15
N LEU A 82 8.72 -6.14 4.96
CA LEU A 82 8.72 -4.71 4.67
C LEU A 82 10.12 -4.09 4.65
N ALA A 83 10.98 -4.48 5.59
CA ALA A 83 12.36 -4.01 5.64
C ALA A 83 13.12 -4.41 4.36
N ALA A 84 12.98 -5.67 3.92
CA ALA A 84 13.58 -6.14 2.68
C ALA A 84 13.02 -5.39 1.45
N LEU A 85 11.71 -5.16 1.39
CA LEU A 85 11.09 -4.40 0.30
C LEU A 85 11.60 -2.95 0.24
N HIS A 86 11.73 -2.28 1.39
CA HIS A 86 12.28 -0.92 1.46
C HIS A 86 13.78 -0.84 1.21
N ALA A 87 14.51 -1.95 1.36
CA ALA A 87 15.94 -2.03 1.06
C ALA A 87 16.25 -2.21 -0.44
N VAL A 88 15.23 -2.42 -1.29
CA VAL A 88 15.41 -2.51 -2.74
C VAL A 88 16.05 -1.21 -3.27
N PRO A 89 17.14 -1.30 -4.07
CA PRO A 89 17.81 -0.11 -4.57
C PRO A 89 16.88 0.80 -5.38
N ILE A 90 16.91 2.10 -5.07
CA ILE A 90 16.10 3.11 -5.77
C ILE A 90 16.38 3.09 -7.28
N SER A 91 17.64 2.89 -7.69
CA SER A 91 18.00 2.77 -9.11
C SER A 91 17.25 1.64 -9.82
N ALA A 92 17.19 0.45 -9.21
CA ALA A 92 16.44 -0.68 -9.78
C ALA A 92 14.94 -0.38 -9.89
N ALA A 93 14.37 0.37 -8.94
CA ALA A 93 12.98 0.82 -9.01
C ALA A 93 12.76 1.85 -10.14
N VAL A 94 13.68 2.80 -10.32
CA VAL A 94 13.67 3.76 -11.45
C VAL A 94 13.74 3.03 -12.79
N ASP A 95 14.67 2.08 -12.92
CA ASP A 95 14.85 1.29 -14.14
C ASP A 95 13.61 0.45 -14.47
N ALA A 96 12.87 -0.01 -13.45
CA ALA A 96 11.59 -0.68 -13.62
C ALA A 96 10.43 0.27 -14.02
N GLY A 97 10.67 1.58 -14.04
CA GLY A 97 9.69 2.62 -14.37
C GLY A 97 8.84 3.06 -13.18
N MET A 98 9.28 2.81 -11.94
CA MET A 98 8.58 3.28 -10.75
C MET A 98 8.78 4.79 -10.57
N LEU A 99 7.71 5.46 -10.15
CA LEU A 99 7.78 6.86 -9.78
C LEU A 99 8.42 7.03 -8.40
N ILE A 100 9.54 7.74 -8.36
CA ILE A 100 10.24 8.08 -7.12
C ILE A 100 9.80 9.45 -6.63
N ARG A 101 9.50 9.56 -5.33
CA ARG A 101 9.24 10.83 -4.66
C ARG A 101 10.24 11.03 -3.55
N THR A 102 10.78 12.24 -3.44
CA THR A 102 11.50 12.67 -2.24
C THR A 102 10.54 12.77 -1.05
N PRO A 103 11.03 12.78 0.20
CA PRO A 103 10.18 12.98 1.38
C PRO A 103 9.35 14.28 1.31
N THR A 104 9.87 15.33 0.69
CA THR A 104 9.14 16.60 0.49
C THR A 104 8.04 16.43 -0.55
N GLN A 105 8.32 15.81 -1.68
CA GLN A 105 7.30 15.55 -2.73
C GLN A 105 6.21 14.60 -2.23
N ALA A 106 6.55 13.63 -1.39
CA ALA A 106 5.59 12.71 -0.81
C ALA A 106 4.65 13.45 0.17
N ARG A 107 5.18 14.34 1.02
CA ARG A 107 4.37 15.23 1.87
C ARG A 107 3.48 16.16 1.05
N GLN A 108 4.04 16.79 0.01
CA GLN A 108 3.30 17.70 -0.84
C GLN A 108 2.14 16.98 -1.55
N LYS A 109 2.37 15.77 -2.07
CA LYS A 109 1.31 14.98 -2.68
C LYS A 109 0.12 14.75 -1.72
N VAL A 110 0.39 14.44 -0.46
CA VAL A 110 -0.66 14.24 0.53
C VAL A 110 -1.43 15.54 0.76
N ALA A 111 -0.74 16.68 0.86
CA ALA A 111 -1.39 17.98 0.98
C ALA A 111 -2.26 18.30 -0.25
N ASP A 112 -1.73 18.10 -1.47
CA ASP A 112 -2.45 18.32 -2.72
C ASP A 112 -3.71 17.44 -2.83
N ASP A 113 -3.63 16.18 -2.39
CA ASP A 113 -4.75 15.26 -2.37
C ASP A 113 -5.83 15.69 -1.36
N VAL A 114 -5.44 16.15 -0.16
CA VAL A 114 -6.38 16.71 0.83
C VAL A 114 -7.08 17.96 0.29
N ASP A 115 -6.32 18.87 -0.33
CA ASP A 115 -6.87 20.09 -0.91
C ASP A 115 -7.81 19.79 -2.08
N ARG A 116 -7.48 18.81 -2.92
CA ARG A 116 -8.37 18.35 -3.99
C ARG A 116 -9.69 17.81 -3.43
N VAL A 117 -9.64 16.94 -2.43
CA VAL A 117 -10.86 16.39 -1.81
C VAL A 117 -11.72 17.49 -1.19
N ARG A 118 -11.11 18.46 -0.50
CA ARG A 118 -11.81 19.60 0.11
C ARG A 118 -12.56 20.46 -0.91
N ARG A 119 -12.05 20.58 -2.14
CA ARG A 119 -12.72 21.35 -3.21
C ARG A 119 -13.95 20.64 -3.76
N GLU A 120 -13.93 19.31 -3.82
CA GLU A 120 -14.99 18.50 -4.42
C GLU A 120 -16.05 18.05 -3.40
N PHE A 121 -15.68 17.94 -2.12
CA PHE A 121 -16.53 17.40 -1.05
C PHE A 121 -16.53 18.27 0.20
N VAL A 122 -17.68 18.33 0.87
CA VAL A 122 -17.77 18.90 2.22
C VAL A 122 -17.12 17.93 3.20
N VAL A 123 -16.03 18.36 3.82
CA VAL A 123 -15.30 17.59 4.84
C VAL A 123 -15.43 18.30 6.18
N ASN A 124 -15.70 17.54 7.24
CA ASN A 124 -15.76 18.07 8.60
C ASN A 124 -14.43 18.75 9.00
N ASP A 125 -14.51 19.96 9.55
CA ASP A 125 -13.35 20.80 9.88
C ASP A 125 -12.36 20.14 10.84
N LYS A 126 -12.84 19.34 11.81
CA LYS A 126 -11.93 18.62 12.74
C LYS A 126 -11.04 17.62 11.99
N ARG A 127 -11.58 16.98 10.95
CA ARG A 127 -10.82 16.04 10.10
C ARG A 127 -9.81 16.78 9.23
N LEU A 128 -10.20 17.91 8.65
CA LEU A 128 -9.31 18.76 7.86
C LEU A 128 -8.16 19.31 8.69
N HIS A 129 -8.44 19.84 9.87
CA HIS A 129 -7.42 20.36 10.78
C HIS A 129 -6.38 19.29 11.11
N ARG A 130 -6.82 18.07 11.47
CA ARG A 130 -5.91 16.95 11.78
C ARG A 130 -5.02 16.59 10.59
N CYS A 131 -5.58 16.54 9.37
CA CYS A 131 -4.81 16.25 8.16
C CYS A 131 -3.82 17.38 7.82
N GLY A 132 -4.20 18.65 8.02
CA GLY A 132 -3.33 19.80 7.80
C GLY A 132 -2.17 19.89 8.80
N SER A 133 -2.42 19.58 10.08
CA SER A 133 -1.38 19.59 11.12
C SER A 133 -0.33 18.48 10.95
N ALA A 134 -0.67 17.38 10.26
CA ALA A 134 0.25 16.26 10.02
C ALA A 134 1.38 16.60 9.03
N GLY A 135 1.23 17.64 8.21
CA GLY A 135 2.25 18.10 7.26
C GLY A 135 3.38 18.94 7.86
N SER A 136 3.17 19.51 9.06
CA SER A 136 4.07 20.52 9.66
C SER A 136 5.05 19.97 10.70
N THR A 137 5.08 18.65 10.95
CA THR A 137 6.02 18.07 11.92
C THR A 137 7.45 18.20 11.41
N THR A 138 8.18 19.16 11.99
CA THR A 138 9.63 19.33 11.81
C THR A 138 10.33 18.13 12.44
N ILE A 139 10.83 17.23 11.62
CA ILE A 139 11.69 16.12 12.06
C ILE A 139 13.03 16.72 12.47
N ARG A 140 13.35 16.68 13.77
CA ARG A 140 14.69 17.03 14.27
C ARG A 140 15.70 16.05 13.65
N ARG A 141 16.81 16.58 13.12
CA ARG A 141 17.93 15.79 12.62
C ARG A 141 18.49 14.94 13.76
N GLY A 142 18.43 13.63 13.60
CA GLY A 142 19.09 12.68 14.49
C GLY A 142 18.19 11.49 14.80
N GLN A 143 18.56 10.34 14.22
CA GLN A 143 18.00 9.00 14.42
C GLN A 143 16.65 8.68 13.76
N ILE A 144 16.72 7.60 12.96
CA ILE A 144 15.65 6.78 12.35
C ILE A 144 15.29 7.18 10.91
N SER A 145 15.42 6.18 10.02
CA SER A 145 15.23 6.24 8.57
C SER A 145 13.79 6.64 8.17
N PRO A 146 13.58 7.44 7.10
CA PRO A 146 12.38 8.26 6.89
C PRO A 146 11.13 7.53 6.36
N TRP A 147 11.12 6.20 6.32
CA TRP A 147 10.04 5.42 5.68
C TRP A 147 8.83 5.18 6.59
N TRP A 148 8.95 5.47 7.90
CA TRP A 148 8.01 5.00 8.92
C TRP A 148 6.66 5.74 8.99
N CYS A 149 6.53 6.97 8.48
CA CYS A 149 5.31 7.76 8.74
C CYS A 149 4.28 7.81 7.59
N MET A 150 4.56 7.29 6.40
CA MET A 150 3.69 7.60 5.24
C MET A 150 2.93 6.41 4.65
N ALA A 151 3.41 5.17 4.82
CA ALA A 151 2.72 3.98 4.31
C ALA A 151 1.53 3.53 5.19
N ILE A 152 1.63 3.69 6.52
CA ILE A 152 0.59 3.22 7.46
C ILE A 152 -0.59 4.22 7.57
N SER A 153 -0.35 5.51 7.34
CA SER A 153 -1.39 6.54 7.48
C SER A 153 -2.47 6.51 6.39
N THR A 154 -2.21 5.85 5.25
CA THR A 154 -3.24 5.73 4.19
C THR A 154 -4.25 4.61 4.49
N TRP A 155 -3.93 3.68 5.39
CA TRP A 155 -4.81 2.54 5.74
C TRP A 155 -5.43 2.66 7.14
N ALA A 156 -4.71 3.20 8.14
CA ALA A 156 -5.21 3.29 9.52
C ALA A 156 -6.18 4.47 9.79
N MET A 157 -6.29 5.45 8.89
CA MET A 157 -7.04 6.69 9.15
C MET A 157 -8.53 6.62 8.82
N CYS A 158 -9.02 5.47 8.33
CA CYS A 158 -10.43 5.29 7.93
C CYS A 158 -11.22 4.27 8.77
N SER A 159 -10.59 3.54 9.71
CA SER A 159 -11.20 2.41 10.42
C SER A 159 -11.47 2.62 11.92
N SER A 160 -11.24 3.82 12.47
CA SER A 160 -11.50 4.12 13.89
C SER A 160 -12.61 5.17 14.09
N THR A 161 -13.83 4.89 13.61
CA THR A 161 -15.05 5.50 14.18
C THR A 161 -16.26 4.58 14.02
N THR A 162 -16.24 3.42 14.67
CA THR A 162 -17.46 2.73 15.10
C THR A 162 -17.17 1.99 16.40
N ARG A 163 -17.17 2.74 17.51
CA ARG A 163 -17.37 2.17 18.84
C ARG A 163 -18.23 3.13 19.65
N SER A 164 -19.34 2.58 20.16
CA SER A 164 -20.26 3.10 21.17
C SER A 164 -21.42 4.01 20.71
N ALA A 165 -22.61 3.43 20.61
CA ALA A 165 -23.84 3.94 21.24
C ALA A 165 -24.95 2.87 21.25
N SER A 166 -24.98 2.02 22.28
CA SER A 166 -26.22 1.40 22.76
C SER A 166 -26.08 1.08 24.25
N ALA A 167 -26.36 2.09 25.07
CA ALA A 167 -26.84 1.92 26.44
C ALA A 167 -28.21 2.59 26.47
N GLY A 168 -29.23 1.83 26.83
CA GLY A 168 -30.64 2.19 26.82
C GLY A 168 -31.48 0.93 26.79
#